data_AF-A0A7X9ARD8-F1
#
_entry.id   AF-A0A7X9ARD8-F1
#
_cell.length_a   1.000
_cell.length_b   1.000
_cell.length_c   1.000
_cell.angle_alpha   90.00
_cell.angle_beta   90.00
_cell.angle_gamma   90.00
#
_symmetry.space_group_name_H-M   'P 1'
#
loop_
_entity.id
_entity.type
_entity.pdbx_description
1 polymer ?
#
loop_
_entity_poly.entity_id
_entity_poly.type
_entity_poly.pdbx_seq_one_letter_code
_entity_poly.pdbx_strand_id
1 'polypeptide(L)'
;MRTTLRMAALTWLLAMTPFLLGQARTTAWVRTFTCSGNGIAQTDTFTLAPGEWRICYRPHGRGPFSVTLRDADSGLNKRLTNQTGPEVASGSSKGNYGIKSAYLVVHGSDDGWQVWVEHYMDTVDEWNFRQSQTPRKALERLGSWTGEAAEQTVTVQVTAPHWRFSHEQLGPGRLRLDVFDATGQCLLRACTAVSGIREAWIHQSGEFTVRISAIDTPWIFHIDAPVTPAGTQDY
;
A
#
# COMPACT_ATOMS: atom_id res chain seq x y z
N MET A 1 -38.16 30.12 61.80
CA MET A 1 -38.07 30.89 60.54
C MET A 1 -36.80 31.74 60.60
N ARG A 2 -35.81 31.43 59.72
CA ARG A 2 -34.60 32.20 59.33
C ARG A 2 -33.53 32.49 60.42
N THR A 3 -32.40 31.75 60.45
CA THR A 3 -31.09 31.99 59.77
C THR A 3 -30.44 33.32 60.18
N THR A 4 -29.23 33.36 60.74
CA THR A 4 -27.97 32.98 60.07
C THR A 4 -26.86 32.61 61.07
N LEU A 5 -26.17 31.49 60.80
CA LEU A 5 -24.95 31.08 61.49
C LEU A 5 -23.75 31.83 60.92
N ARG A 6 -22.87 32.27 61.82
CA ARG A 6 -21.62 32.99 61.55
C ARG A 6 -20.58 32.10 60.88
N MET A 7 -19.82 32.74 59.99
CA MET A 7 -18.42 32.49 59.61
C MET A 7 -17.79 31.17 60.05
N ALA A 8 -17.48 30.32 59.07
CA ALA A 8 -16.37 29.38 59.15
C ALA A 8 -15.57 29.47 57.85
N ALA A 9 -14.70 30.47 57.78
CA ALA A 9 -13.55 30.44 56.89
C ALA A 9 -12.47 29.64 57.62
N LEU A 10 -12.31 28.36 57.28
CA LEU A 10 -11.08 27.63 57.54
C LEU A 10 -10.87 26.58 56.45
N THR A 11 -10.43 27.10 55.32
CA THR A 11 -9.49 26.49 54.39
C THR A 11 -8.57 25.48 55.06
N TRP A 12 -8.83 24.18 54.86
CA TRP A 12 -7.80 23.15 54.93
C TRP A 12 -7.88 22.29 53.68
N LEU A 13 -6.87 22.52 52.84
CA LEU A 13 -6.36 21.74 51.73
C LEU A 13 -6.98 20.34 51.60
N LEU A 14 -7.94 20.21 50.69
CA LEU A 14 -7.98 19.00 49.86
C LEU A 14 -6.69 19.03 49.04
N ALA A 15 -5.74 18.19 49.44
CA ALA A 15 -4.65 17.74 48.59
C ALA A 15 -5.26 17.08 47.36
N MET A 16 -5.69 17.89 46.39
CA MET A 16 -5.66 17.51 45.00
C MET A 16 -4.18 17.42 44.64
N THR A 17 -3.55 16.31 45.01
CA THR A 17 -2.48 15.78 44.19
C THR A 17 -3.11 15.58 42.82
N PRO A 18 -2.76 16.37 41.78
CA PRO A 18 -3.06 15.91 40.45
C PRO A 18 -2.30 14.59 40.35
N PHE A 19 -3.02 13.48 40.22
CA PHE A 19 -2.49 12.32 39.55
C PHE A 19 -2.21 12.80 38.12
N LEU A 20 -1.07 13.47 37.94
CA LEU A 20 -0.33 13.44 36.70
C LEU A 20 0.13 11.99 36.60
N LEU A 21 -0.80 11.12 36.21
CA LEU A 21 -0.45 9.95 35.44
C LEU A 21 0.20 10.54 34.19
N GLY A 22 1.50 10.82 34.27
CA GLY A 22 2.34 10.93 33.12
C GLY A 22 2.14 9.60 32.42
N GLN A 23 1.26 9.58 31.42
CA GLN A 23 1.14 8.45 30.53
C GLN A 23 2.55 8.33 29.96
N ALA A 24 3.30 7.33 30.45
CA ALA A 24 4.59 7.00 29.90
C ALA A 24 4.33 6.80 28.40
N ARG A 25 4.82 7.73 27.59
CA ARG A 25 4.72 7.65 26.14
C ARG A 25 5.48 6.41 25.74
N THR A 26 4.74 5.33 25.52
CA THR A 26 5.32 4.06 25.11
C THR A 26 5.48 4.13 23.60
N THR A 27 6.72 4.34 23.17
CA THR A 27 7.06 4.33 21.75
C THR A 27 7.17 2.89 21.28
N ALA A 28 6.57 2.57 20.14
CA ALA A 28 6.60 1.24 19.55
C ALA A 28 6.63 1.31 18.03
N TRP A 29 6.96 0.18 17.39
CA TRP A 29 6.81 0.03 15.94
C TRP A 29 5.33 -0.20 15.61
N VAL A 30 4.69 0.78 15.00
CA VAL A 30 3.29 0.74 14.57
C VAL A 30 3.22 0.44 13.09
N ARG A 31 2.52 -0.64 12.71
CA ARG A 31 2.27 -0.98 11.30
C ARG A 31 1.18 -0.08 10.73
N THR A 32 1.51 0.68 9.69
CA THR A 32 0.60 1.66 9.07
C THR A 32 0.19 1.30 7.64
N PHE A 33 0.96 0.44 6.98
CA PHE A 33 0.67 -0.03 5.63
C PHE A 33 1.03 -1.50 5.51
N THR A 34 0.25 -2.27 4.76
CA THR A 34 0.57 -3.67 4.42
C THR A 34 0.09 -3.96 3.02
N CYS A 35 0.88 -4.74 2.29
CA CYS A 35 0.52 -5.24 0.97
C CYS A 35 1.07 -6.66 0.83
N SER A 36 0.35 -7.49 0.10
CA SER A 36 0.78 -8.83 -0.27
C SER A 36 0.39 -9.08 -1.70
N GLY A 37 1.23 -9.82 -2.41
CA GLY A 37 1.01 -10.19 -3.78
C GLY A 37 1.90 -11.36 -4.14
N ASN A 38 2.03 -11.60 -5.44
CA ASN A 38 2.98 -12.54 -5.98
C ASN A 38 3.54 -12.03 -7.30
N GLY A 39 4.59 -12.69 -7.79
CA GLY A 39 5.32 -12.25 -8.96
C GLY A 39 5.83 -10.82 -8.80
N ILE A 40 5.51 -9.97 -9.76
CA ILE A 40 5.94 -8.57 -9.81
C ILE A 40 4.72 -7.69 -9.55
N ALA A 41 4.80 -6.73 -8.63
CA ALA A 41 3.75 -5.72 -8.51
C ALA A 41 4.29 -4.41 -7.95
N GLN A 42 3.52 -3.34 -8.16
CA GLN A 42 3.71 -2.09 -7.44
C GLN A 42 2.56 -1.91 -6.44
N THR A 43 2.90 -1.40 -5.25
CA THR A 43 1.91 -1.16 -4.20
C THR A 43 1.16 0.15 -4.43
N ASP A 44 0.03 0.34 -3.76
CA ASP A 44 -0.52 1.68 -3.58
C ASP A 44 0.51 2.62 -2.94
N THR A 45 0.33 3.92 -3.15
CA THR A 45 1.11 4.95 -2.46
C THR A 45 0.76 4.97 -0.97
N PHE A 46 1.77 5.13 -0.13
CA PHE A 46 1.61 5.31 1.30
C PHE A 46 2.46 6.49 1.81
N THR A 47 2.02 7.07 2.92
CA THR A 47 2.73 8.15 3.59
C THR A 47 3.80 7.58 4.50
N LEU A 48 4.98 8.18 4.47
CA LEU A 48 6.04 7.98 5.45
C LEU A 48 6.05 9.16 6.42
N ALA A 49 5.81 8.87 7.69
CA ALA A 49 5.82 9.89 8.73
C ALA A 49 7.22 10.47 8.92
N PRO A 50 7.33 11.73 9.38
CA PRO A 50 8.60 12.25 9.86
C PRO A 50 9.12 11.37 11.02
N GLY A 51 10.42 11.09 11.04
CA GLY A 51 11.06 10.25 12.07
C GLY A 51 11.56 8.91 11.53
N GLU A 52 11.70 7.93 12.43
CA GLU A 52 12.15 6.59 12.11
C GLU A 52 11.04 5.73 11.54
N TRP A 53 11.29 5.15 10.37
CA TRP A 53 10.44 4.15 9.76
C TRP A 53 11.28 2.98 9.27
N ARG A 54 10.62 1.83 9.14
CA ARG A 54 11.20 0.64 8.51
C ARG A 54 10.20 0.00 7.57
N ILE A 55 10.72 -0.50 6.46
CA ILE A 55 9.97 -1.30 5.51
C ILE A 55 10.41 -2.73 5.70
N CYS A 56 9.48 -3.56 6.14
CA CYS A 56 9.67 -4.96 6.39
C CYS A 56 9.15 -5.76 5.19
N TYR A 57 9.80 -6.87 4.90
CA TYR A 57 9.45 -7.74 3.78
C TYR A 57 9.61 -9.21 4.16
N ARG A 58 8.75 -10.03 3.57
CA ARG A 58 8.71 -11.48 3.71
C ARG A 58 8.43 -12.10 2.33
N PRO A 59 9.46 -12.59 1.62
CA PRO A 59 9.24 -13.38 0.42
C PRO A 59 8.68 -14.77 0.78
N HIS A 60 7.92 -15.36 -0.14
CA HIS A 60 7.50 -16.75 -0.10
C HIS A 60 8.10 -17.49 -1.30
N GLY A 61 8.31 -18.79 -1.15
CA GLY A 61 8.87 -19.61 -2.21
C GLY A 61 10.37 -19.46 -2.43
N ARG A 62 10.83 -19.94 -3.59
CA ARG A 62 12.22 -19.88 -4.05
C ARG A 62 12.36 -18.94 -5.23
N GLY A 63 13.56 -18.39 -5.41
CA GLY A 63 13.91 -17.53 -6.53
C GLY A 63 14.23 -16.09 -6.09
N PRO A 64 14.67 -15.25 -7.04
CA PRO A 64 15.14 -13.91 -6.74
C PRO A 64 14.03 -13.04 -6.13
N PHE A 65 14.43 -12.16 -5.21
CA PHE A 65 13.53 -11.24 -4.53
C PHE A 65 14.16 -9.86 -4.40
N SER A 66 13.46 -8.82 -4.82
CA SER A 66 13.90 -7.44 -4.65
C SER A 66 12.74 -6.52 -4.29
N VAL A 67 13.05 -5.49 -3.51
CA VAL A 67 12.12 -4.42 -3.15
C VAL A 67 12.83 -3.10 -3.37
N THR A 68 12.19 -2.23 -4.13
CA THR A 68 12.65 -0.85 -4.36
C THR A 68 11.58 0.11 -3.86
N LEU A 69 11.98 1.04 -2.99
CA LEU A 69 11.16 2.18 -2.60
C LEU A 69 11.29 3.27 -3.67
N ARG A 70 10.17 3.78 -4.15
CA ARG A 70 10.12 4.91 -5.07
C ARG A 70 9.42 6.07 -4.40
N ASP A 71 10.08 7.23 -4.37
CA ASP A 71 9.46 8.49 -3.99
C ASP A 71 8.43 8.87 -5.06
N ALA A 72 7.18 9.10 -4.64
CA ALA A 72 6.08 9.40 -5.53
C ALA A 72 6.19 10.81 -6.14
N ASP A 73 6.88 11.74 -5.48
CA ASP A 73 6.99 13.14 -5.88
C ASP A 73 8.27 13.39 -6.68
N SER A 74 9.41 12.90 -6.19
CA SER A 74 10.73 13.18 -6.79
C SER A 74 11.19 12.13 -7.79
N GLY A 75 10.56 10.95 -7.83
CA GLY A 75 11.00 9.80 -8.62
C GLY A 75 12.30 9.15 -8.12
N LEU A 76 12.81 9.56 -6.96
CA LEU A 76 13.99 8.98 -6.33
C LEU A 76 13.74 7.50 -6.01
N ASN A 77 14.72 6.65 -6.38
CA ASN A 77 14.66 5.21 -6.16
C ASN A 77 15.66 4.78 -5.08
N LYS A 78 15.19 4.08 -4.05
CA LYS A 78 16.02 3.45 -3.02
C LYS A 78 15.80 1.94 -3.02
N ARG A 79 16.82 1.19 -3.42
CA ARG A 79 16.80 -0.28 -3.35
C ARG A 79 16.92 -0.73 -1.90
N LEU A 80 15.90 -1.44 -1.40
CA LEU A 80 15.83 -1.91 -0.01
C LEU A 80 16.42 -3.31 0.15
N THR A 81 16.22 -4.16 -0.86
CA THR A 81 16.81 -5.50 -0.92
C THR A 81 16.93 -5.95 -2.37
N ASN A 82 17.92 -6.81 -2.64
CA ASN A 82 18.16 -7.41 -3.96
C ASN A 82 18.84 -8.77 -3.77
N GLN A 83 18.03 -9.78 -3.57
CA GLN A 83 18.45 -11.16 -3.35
C GLN A 83 18.37 -11.89 -4.68
N THR A 84 19.52 -12.32 -5.21
CA THR A 84 19.63 -12.94 -6.54
C THR A 84 19.67 -14.47 -6.47
N GLY A 85 19.83 -15.04 -5.28
CA GLY A 85 19.89 -16.49 -5.05
C GLY A 85 18.51 -17.15 -5.00
N PRO A 86 18.47 -18.50 -5.06
CA PRO A 86 17.22 -19.26 -4.93
C PRO A 86 16.67 -19.25 -3.50
N GLU A 87 17.53 -19.04 -2.50
CA GLU A 87 17.17 -18.92 -1.09
C GLU A 87 17.05 -17.44 -0.73
N VAL A 88 15.85 -17.02 -0.34
CA VAL A 88 15.55 -15.64 0.02
C VAL A 88 15.04 -15.55 1.45
N ALA A 89 15.46 -14.51 2.14
CA ALA A 89 15.17 -14.28 3.54
C ALA A 89 14.23 -13.09 3.74
N SER A 90 13.45 -13.16 4.81
CA SER A 90 12.72 -12.00 5.35
C SER A 90 13.69 -11.00 5.94
N GLY A 91 13.31 -9.72 5.95
CA GLY A 91 14.16 -8.66 6.49
C GLY A 91 13.45 -7.34 6.63
N SER A 92 14.21 -6.30 6.98
CA SER A 92 13.72 -4.93 7.06
C SER A 92 14.80 -3.95 6.66
N SER A 93 14.42 -2.87 5.98
CA SER A 93 15.28 -1.72 5.73
C SER A 93 14.75 -0.51 6.48
N LYS A 94 15.60 0.14 7.26
CA LYS A 94 15.28 1.41 7.90
C LYS A 94 15.45 2.57 6.92
N GLY A 95 14.74 3.64 7.19
CA GLY A 95 15.00 4.95 6.61
C GLY A 95 14.65 6.05 7.59
N ASN A 96 15.20 7.22 7.32
CA ASN A 96 15.02 8.40 8.14
C ASN A 96 14.97 9.62 7.23
N TYR A 97 13.87 10.39 7.35
CA TYR A 97 13.67 11.68 6.70
C TYR A 97 13.72 11.66 5.14
N GLY A 98 13.30 12.76 4.50
CA GLY A 98 13.42 12.99 3.05
C GLY A 98 12.23 12.56 2.20
N ILE A 99 11.77 11.31 2.29
CA ILE A 99 10.64 10.80 1.49
C ILE A 99 9.35 10.91 2.30
N LYS A 100 8.33 11.58 1.76
CA LYS A 100 7.02 11.76 2.42
C LYS A 100 5.93 10.84 1.86
N SER A 101 5.95 10.61 0.56
CA SER A 101 4.98 9.82 -0.18
C SER A 101 5.74 8.83 -1.05
N ALA A 102 5.39 7.55 -0.97
CA ALA A 102 6.14 6.51 -1.67
C ALA A 102 5.29 5.30 -2.03
N TYR A 103 5.78 4.52 -2.98
CA TYR A 103 5.27 3.20 -3.30
C TYR A 103 6.43 2.20 -3.40
N LEU A 104 6.12 0.92 -3.31
CA LEU A 104 7.10 -0.15 -3.46
C LEU A 104 6.94 -0.81 -4.82
N VAL A 105 8.07 -1.05 -5.49
CA VAL A 105 8.16 -1.99 -6.61
C VAL A 105 8.76 -3.27 -6.06
N VAL A 106 7.98 -4.35 -6.11
CA VAL A 106 8.36 -5.66 -5.59
C VAL A 106 8.51 -6.63 -6.75
N HIS A 107 9.65 -7.30 -6.81
CA HIS A 107 9.87 -8.45 -7.69
C HIS A 107 10.07 -9.66 -6.79
N GLY A 108 9.19 -10.65 -6.89
CA GLY A 108 9.29 -11.91 -6.18
C GLY A 108 8.87 -13.10 -7.03
N SER A 109 8.79 -14.26 -6.38
CA SER A 109 8.32 -15.50 -6.99
C SER A 109 6.79 -15.49 -7.14
N ASP A 110 6.27 -16.45 -7.92
CA ASP A 110 4.83 -16.66 -8.07
C ASP A 110 4.19 -17.25 -6.79
N ASP A 111 4.98 -17.72 -5.83
CA ASP A 111 4.53 -18.25 -4.53
C ASP A 111 4.10 -17.13 -3.56
N GLY A 112 4.53 -15.90 -3.81
CA GLY A 112 4.05 -14.72 -3.11
C GLY A 112 5.08 -13.97 -2.29
N TRP A 113 4.63 -12.86 -1.72
CA TRP A 113 5.38 -12.01 -0.82
C TRP A 113 4.45 -11.14 0.01
N GLN A 114 4.96 -10.64 1.13
CA GLN A 114 4.32 -9.63 1.95
C GLN A 114 5.32 -8.50 2.24
N VAL A 115 4.85 -7.26 2.17
CA VAL A 115 5.60 -6.07 2.56
C VAL A 115 4.73 -5.21 3.46
N TRP A 116 5.35 -4.55 4.43
CA TRP A 116 4.63 -3.63 5.31
C TRP A 116 5.54 -2.54 5.82
N VAL A 117 4.93 -1.41 6.18
CA VAL A 117 5.62 -0.23 6.71
C VAL A 117 5.31 -0.12 8.18
N GLU A 118 6.35 0.09 8.97
CA GLU A 118 6.25 0.38 10.39
C GLU A 118 6.92 1.71 10.71
N HIS A 119 6.27 2.50 11.55
CA HIS A 119 6.78 3.76 12.06
C HIS A 119 7.06 3.61 13.55
N TYR A 120 8.15 4.20 14.04
CA TYR A 120 8.45 4.22 15.46
C TYR A 120 7.78 5.45 16.09
N MET A 121 6.66 5.23 16.78
CA MET A 121 5.75 6.29 17.22
C MET A 121 5.25 6.04 18.64
N ASP A 122 4.94 7.12 19.37
CA ASP A 122 4.12 7.05 20.56
C ASP A 122 2.61 7.10 20.20
N THR A 123 1.73 6.93 21.18
CA THR A 123 0.27 6.92 20.97
C THR A 123 -0.26 8.24 20.41
N VAL A 124 0.34 9.38 20.75
CA VAL A 124 -0.08 10.70 20.28
C VAL A 124 0.36 10.90 18.83
N ASP A 125 1.60 10.53 18.52
CA ASP A 125 2.14 10.58 17.16
C ASP A 125 1.39 9.65 16.21
N GLU A 126 1.04 8.44 16.68
CA GLU A 126 0.19 7.52 15.92
C GLU A 126 -1.18 8.14 15.61
N TRP A 127 -1.82 8.74 16.62
CA TRP A 127 -3.12 9.39 16.42
C TRP A 127 -3.02 10.53 15.40
N ASN A 128 -2.03 11.42 15.56
CA ASN A 128 -1.78 12.52 14.63
C ASN A 128 -1.52 12.03 13.21
N PHE A 129 -0.68 10.99 13.06
CA PHE A 129 -0.39 10.38 11.76
C PHE A 129 -1.63 9.81 11.10
N ARG A 130 -2.50 9.12 11.85
CA ARG A 130 -3.76 8.59 11.32
C ARG A 130 -4.71 9.70 10.87
N GLN A 131 -4.79 10.81 11.60
CA GLN A 131 -5.60 11.97 11.21
C GLN A 131 -5.04 12.71 9.99
N SER A 132 -3.71 12.70 9.81
CA SER A 132 -3.06 13.38 8.68
C SER A 132 -3.11 12.59 7.37
N GLN A 133 -3.61 11.34 7.38
CA GLN A 133 -3.69 10.56 6.15
C GLN A 133 -4.74 11.15 5.21
N THR A 134 -4.31 11.49 4.00
CA THR A 134 -5.23 11.91 2.94
C THR A 134 -6.21 10.77 2.65
N PRO A 135 -7.54 11.02 2.68
CA PRO A 135 -8.51 10.03 2.26
C PRO A 135 -8.20 9.53 0.85
N ARG A 136 -8.29 8.22 0.63
CA ARG A 136 -8.11 7.65 -0.70
C ARG A 136 -9.15 8.25 -1.64
N LYS A 137 -8.69 8.72 -2.80
CA LYS A 137 -9.58 9.18 -3.87
C LYS A 137 -10.48 8.04 -4.30
N ALA A 138 -11.74 8.35 -4.58
CA ALA A 138 -12.64 7.40 -5.24
C ALA A 138 -12.04 6.98 -6.58
N LEU A 139 -12.27 5.72 -6.96
CA LEU A 139 -11.80 5.17 -8.22
C LEU A 139 -12.96 5.09 -9.22
N GLU A 140 -12.71 5.46 -10.46
CA GLU A 140 -13.61 5.22 -11.58
C GLU A 140 -13.10 4.05 -12.42
N ARG A 141 -14.03 3.24 -12.93
CA ARG A 141 -13.75 2.13 -13.82
C ARG A 141 -13.48 2.65 -15.22
N LEU A 142 -12.24 2.52 -15.70
CA LEU A 142 -11.87 2.87 -17.08
C LEU A 142 -12.25 1.77 -18.06
N GLY A 143 -12.21 0.51 -17.63
CA GLY A 143 -12.58 -0.63 -18.47
C GLY A 143 -12.64 -1.94 -17.70
N SER A 144 -13.40 -2.88 -18.24
CA SER A 144 -13.52 -4.25 -17.74
C SER A 144 -13.38 -5.23 -18.89
N TRP A 145 -12.61 -6.28 -18.66
CA TRP A 145 -12.38 -7.35 -19.62
C TRP A 145 -12.64 -8.67 -18.93
N THR A 146 -13.26 -9.58 -19.66
CA THR A 146 -13.65 -10.90 -19.19
C THR A 146 -13.30 -11.92 -20.25
N GLY A 147 -13.00 -13.13 -19.82
CA GLY A 147 -12.77 -14.22 -20.76
C GLY A 147 -12.88 -15.58 -20.08
N GLU A 148 -12.91 -16.59 -20.93
CA GLU A 148 -12.84 -18.00 -20.53
C GLU A 148 -11.39 -18.48 -20.48
N ALA A 149 -11.21 -19.76 -20.20
CA ALA A 149 -9.90 -20.43 -20.24
C ALA A 149 -9.27 -20.35 -21.65
N ALA A 150 -8.32 -19.45 -21.82
CA ALA A 150 -7.58 -19.25 -23.05
C ALA A 150 -6.28 -18.44 -22.81
N GLU A 151 -5.40 -18.48 -23.81
CA GLU A 151 -4.37 -17.46 -23.95
C GLU A 151 -4.95 -16.26 -24.73
N GLN A 152 -4.79 -15.06 -24.20
CA GLN A 152 -5.26 -13.83 -24.82
C GLN A 152 -4.26 -12.70 -24.62
N THR A 153 -4.29 -11.72 -25.52
CA THR A 153 -3.53 -10.48 -25.38
C THR A 153 -4.47 -9.31 -25.64
N VAL A 154 -4.44 -8.33 -24.74
CA VAL A 154 -5.25 -7.12 -24.82
C VAL A 154 -4.33 -5.91 -24.72
N THR A 155 -4.49 -4.97 -25.65
CA THR A 155 -3.82 -3.67 -25.57
C THR A 155 -4.78 -2.64 -24.99
N VAL A 156 -4.30 -1.85 -24.03
CA VAL A 156 -5.09 -0.83 -23.34
C VAL A 156 -4.32 0.50 -23.31
N GLN A 157 -5.02 1.60 -23.56
CA GLN A 157 -4.48 2.94 -23.40
C GLN A 157 -5.00 3.52 -22.08
N VAL A 158 -4.11 3.92 -21.17
CA VAL A 158 -4.47 4.53 -19.88
C VAL A 158 -3.81 5.89 -19.76
N THR A 159 -4.61 6.94 -19.72
CA THR A 159 -4.13 8.33 -19.61
C THR A 159 -3.84 8.75 -18.17
N ALA A 160 -4.44 8.09 -17.19
CA ALA A 160 -4.21 8.38 -15.78
C ALA A 160 -2.76 8.04 -15.38
N PRO A 161 -2.06 8.92 -14.62
CA PRO A 161 -0.67 8.70 -14.20
C PRO A 161 -0.55 7.63 -13.11
N HIS A 162 -1.64 7.36 -12.40
CA HIS A 162 -1.74 6.33 -11.38
C HIS A 162 -3.07 5.60 -11.57
N TRP A 163 -3.01 4.29 -11.65
CA TRP A 163 -4.20 3.48 -11.84
C TRP A 163 -4.01 2.11 -11.19
N ARG A 164 -5.14 1.49 -10.89
CA ARG A 164 -5.22 0.20 -10.23
C ARG A 164 -5.64 -0.85 -11.24
N PHE A 165 -4.87 -1.92 -11.29
CA PHE A 165 -5.24 -3.15 -11.97
C PHE A 165 -5.82 -4.11 -10.93
N SER A 166 -7.09 -4.48 -11.06
CA SER A 166 -7.70 -5.52 -10.23
C SER A 166 -8.13 -6.70 -11.09
N HIS A 167 -7.97 -7.90 -10.58
CA HIS A 167 -8.34 -9.11 -11.29
C HIS A 167 -8.88 -10.17 -10.36
N GLU A 168 -9.67 -11.07 -10.92
CA GLU A 168 -10.27 -12.18 -10.20
C GLU A 168 -10.31 -13.43 -11.09
N GLN A 169 -9.94 -14.54 -10.48
CA GLN A 169 -10.16 -15.88 -11.01
C GLN A 169 -11.53 -16.35 -10.53
N LEU A 170 -12.44 -16.63 -11.47
CA LEU A 170 -13.86 -16.88 -11.19
C LEU A 170 -14.19 -18.36 -10.94
N GLY A 171 -13.24 -19.28 -11.14
CA GLY A 171 -13.42 -20.71 -10.95
C GLY A 171 -12.15 -21.43 -10.50
N PRO A 172 -12.19 -22.77 -10.35
CA PRO A 172 -10.98 -23.57 -10.16
C PRO A 172 -10.06 -23.45 -11.39
N GLY A 173 -8.78 -23.75 -11.24
CA GLY A 173 -7.81 -23.67 -12.32
C GLY A 173 -6.68 -22.70 -12.01
N ARG A 174 -6.06 -22.14 -13.05
CA ARG A 174 -4.94 -21.20 -12.92
C ARG A 174 -5.13 -20.01 -13.85
N LEU A 175 -4.83 -18.83 -13.34
CA LEU A 175 -4.83 -17.60 -14.11
C LEU A 175 -3.49 -16.90 -13.92
N ARG A 176 -2.84 -16.56 -15.04
CA ARG A 176 -1.66 -15.73 -15.07
C ARG A 176 -1.94 -14.47 -15.88
N LEU A 177 -1.55 -13.33 -15.31
CA LEU A 177 -1.67 -12.01 -15.91
C LEU A 177 -0.30 -11.34 -15.85
N ASP A 178 0.22 -10.96 -17.01
CA ASP A 178 1.42 -10.14 -17.14
C ASP A 178 1.06 -8.82 -17.83
N VAL A 179 1.39 -7.68 -17.22
CA VAL A 179 1.20 -6.34 -17.81
C VAL A 179 2.55 -5.77 -18.19
N PHE A 180 2.67 -5.39 -19.46
CA PHE A 180 3.87 -4.79 -20.02
C PHE A 180 3.58 -3.36 -20.46
N ASP A 181 4.55 -2.46 -20.30
CA ASP A 181 4.50 -1.16 -20.96
C ASP A 181 4.95 -1.24 -22.42
N ALA A 182 4.86 -0.10 -23.12
CA ALA A 182 5.28 0.05 -24.51
C ALA A 182 6.77 -0.26 -24.76
N THR A 183 7.62 -0.26 -23.72
CA THR A 183 9.04 -0.63 -23.85
C THR A 183 9.28 -2.14 -23.73
N GLY A 184 8.23 -2.89 -23.38
CA GLY A 184 8.30 -4.32 -23.08
C GLY A 184 8.71 -4.63 -21.64
N GLN A 185 8.78 -3.64 -20.75
CA GLN A 185 9.05 -3.88 -19.34
C GLN A 185 7.80 -4.46 -18.67
N CYS A 186 7.97 -5.59 -17.97
CA CYS A 186 6.92 -6.20 -17.16
C CYS A 186 6.74 -5.40 -15.86
N LEU A 187 5.58 -4.76 -15.70
CA LEU A 187 5.22 -3.94 -14.54
C LEU A 187 4.41 -4.70 -13.50
N LEU A 188 3.62 -5.68 -13.96
CA LEU A 188 2.82 -6.57 -13.13
C LEU A 188 2.98 -7.99 -13.67
N ARG A 189 3.16 -8.94 -12.76
CA ARG A 189 3.01 -10.37 -12.98
C ARG A 189 2.27 -10.94 -11.79
N ALA A 190 1.09 -11.50 -12.03
CA ALA A 190 0.30 -12.19 -11.03
C ALA A 190 -0.04 -13.60 -11.50
N CYS A 191 -0.02 -14.56 -10.57
CA CYS A 191 -0.39 -15.95 -10.81
C CYS A 191 -1.36 -16.42 -9.72
N THR A 192 -2.62 -16.67 -10.05
CA THR A 192 -3.59 -17.17 -9.07
C THR A 192 -3.89 -18.63 -9.34
N ALA A 193 -4.03 -19.38 -8.24
CA ALA A 193 -4.55 -20.74 -8.22
C ALA A 193 -5.73 -20.87 -7.22
N VAL A 194 -6.15 -19.77 -6.63
CA VAL A 194 -7.26 -19.66 -5.68
C VAL A 194 -8.09 -18.46 -6.05
N SER A 195 -9.40 -18.56 -5.85
CA SER A 195 -10.35 -17.50 -6.15
C SER A 195 -10.15 -16.27 -5.25
N GLY A 196 -10.69 -15.14 -5.71
CA GLY A 196 -10.73 -13.89 -4.99
C GLY A 196 -9.98 -12.77 -5.70
N ILE A 197 -10.38 -11.54 -5.35
CA ILE A 197 -9.87 -10.33 -5.97
C ILE A 197 -8.42 -10.10 -5.54
N ARG A 198 -7.60 -9.68 -6.50
CA ARG A 198 -6.23 -9.24 -6.32
C ARG A 198 -6.07 -7.88 -6.97
N GLU A 199 -5.23 -7.04 -6.36
CA GLU A 199 -5.04 -5.66 -6.80
C GLU A 199 -3.56 -5.32 -6.82
N ALA A 200 -3.17 -4.55 -7.83
CA ALA A 200 -1.86 -3.94 -7.95
C ALA A 200 -2.01 -2.53 -8.53
N TRP A 201 -1.04 -1.68 -8.26
CA TRP A 201 -0.99 -0.33 -8.81
C TRP A 201 0.07 -0.23 -9.90
N ILE A 202 -0.16 0.70 -10.83
CA ILE A 202 0.81 1.10 -11.84
C ILE A 202 0.89 2.63 -11.81
N HIS A 203 2.11 3.15 -11.62
CA HIS A 203 2.38 4.58 -11.47
C HIS A 203 2.94 5.21 -12.75
N GLN A 204 2.34 4.89 -13.89
CA GLN A 204 2.62 5.54 -15.18
C GLN A 204 1.39 5.49 -16.09
N SER A 205 1.25 6.50 -16.94
CA SER A 205 0.30 6.51 -18.06
C SER A 205 0.97 5.94 -19.31
N GLY A 206 0.17 5.45 -20.26
CA GLY A 206 0.69 5.01 -21.55
C GLY A 206 -0.15 3.92 -22.19
N GLU A 207 0.46 3.27 -23.19
CA GLU A 207 -0.03 2.04 -23.77
C GLU A 207 0.51 0.84 -22.98
N PHE A 208 -0.36 -0.12 -22.71
CA PHE A 208 0.00 -1.34 -22.00
C PHE A 208 -0.51 -2.56 -22.75
N THR A 209 0.29 -3.62 -22.73
CA THR A 209 -0.09 -4.95 -23.21
C THR A 209 -0.34 -5.86 -22.02
N VAL A 210 -1.57 -6.36 -21.90
CA VAL A 210 -1.95 -7.36 -20.90
C VAL A 210 -1.94 -8.73 -21.59
N ARG A 211 -1.05 -9.62 -21.14
CA ARG A 211 -1.03 -11.03 -21.54
C ARG A 211 -1.75 -11.86 -20.50
N ILE A 212 -2.73 -12.63 -20.96
CA ILE A 212 -3.55 -13.50 -20.13
C ILE A 212 -3.26 -14.95 -20.53
N SER A 213 -3.01 -15.80 -19.54
CA SER A 213 -2.98 -17.25 -19.71
C SER A 213 -3.86 -17.87 -18.63
N ALA A 214 -5.02 -18.40 -19.06
CA ALA A 214 -6.00 -19.01 -18.17
C ALA A 214 -6.18 -20.49 -18.53
N ILE A 215 -6.13 -21.35 -17.51
CA ILE A 215 -6.33 -22.80 -17.62
C ILE A 215 -7.51 -23.18 -16.74
N ASP A 216 -8.54 -23.76 -17.36
CA ASP A 216 -9.77 -24.25 -16.72
C ASP A 216 -10.54 -23.25 -15.87
N THR A 217 -10.23 -21.94 -15.98
CA THR A 217 -10.89 -20.89 -15.22
C THR A 217 -11.36 -19.74 -16.12
N PRO A 218 -12.60 -19.25 -15.91
CA PRO A 218 -12.97 -17.92 -16.36
C PRO A 218 -12.26 -16.85 -15.51
N TRP A 219 -12.14 -15.66 -16.07
CA TRP A 219 -11.43 -14.56 -15.46
C TRP A 219 -12.08 -13.22 -15.78
N ILE A 220 -11.81 -12.26 -14.90
CA ILE A 220 -12.16 -10.86 -15.10
C ILE A 220 -10.99 -9.99 -14.62
N PHE A 221 -10.70 -8.93 -15.35
CA PHE A 221 -9.86 -7.86 -14.84
C PHE A 221 -10.45 -6.49 -15.16
N HIS A 222 -9.99 -5.54 -14.38
CA HIS A 222 -10.47 -4.18 -14.36
C HIS A 222 -9.30 -3.22 -14.26
N ILE A 223 -9.47 -2.10 -14.95
CA ILE A 223 -8.58 -0.95 -14.82
C ILE A 223 -9.42 0.15 -14.21
N ASP A 224 -8.98 0.62 -13.05
CA ASP A 224 -9.59 1.74 -12.33
C ASP A 224 -8.57 2.88 -12.20
N ALA A 225 -9.02 4.13 -12.23
CA ALA A 225 -8.17 5.29 -11.97
C ALA A 225 -8.82 6.22 -10.94
N PRO A 226 -8.05 7.03 -10.20
CA PRO A 226 -8.61 8.06 -9.34
C PRO A 226 -9.51 9.00 -10.14
N VAL A 227 -10.72 9.25 -9.64
CA VAL A 227 -11.66 10.20 -10.24
C VAL A 227 -10.97 11.55 -10.40
N THR A 228 -10.85 12.02 -11.63
CA THR A 228 -10.37 13.38 -11.90
C THR A 228 -11.53 14.33 -11.66
N PRO A 229 -11.41 15.34 -10.76
CA PRO A 229 -12.47 16.30 -10.59
C PRO A 229 -12.74 17.01 -11.93
N ALA A 230 -13.99 17.03 -12.36
CA ALA A 230 -14.39 17.74 -13.56
C ALA A 230 -14.10 19.25 -13.39
N GLY A 231 -13.13 19.76 -14.14
CA GLY A 231 -12.96 21.19 -14.39
C GLY A 231 -11.89 21.88 -13.55
N THR A 232 -10.77 22.18 -14.19
CA THR A 232 -10.40 23.59 -14.36
C THR A 232 -10.04 23.74 -15.83
N GLN A 233 -11.05 24.09 -16.65
CA GLN A 233 -10.74 24.76 -17.91
C GLN A 233 -10.20 26.13 -17.49
N ASP A 234 -8.89 26.27 -17.49
CA ASP A 234 -8.26 27.58 -17.50
C ASP A 234 -8.73 28.29 -18.78
N TYR A 235 -9.58 29.31 -18.60
CA TYR A 235 -9.82 30.35 -19.59
C TYR A 235 -8.69 31.37 -19.53
#